data_AF-A0A6A0IMR5-F1
#
_entry.id   AF-A0A6A0IMR5-F1
#
_cell.length_a   1.000
_cell.length_b   1.000
_cell.length_c   1.000
_cell.angle_alpha   90.00
_cell.angle_beta   90.00
_cell.angle_gamma   90.00
#
_symmetry.space_group_name_H-M   'P 1'
#
loop_
_entity.id
_entity.type
_entity.pdbx_description
1 polymer ?
#
loop_
_entity_poly.entity_id
_entity_poly.type
_entity_poly.pdbx_seq_one_letter_code
_entity_poly.pdbx_strand_id
1 'polypeptide(L)'
;MQGRRTATLSLLLLGLGRAAWGQSPGAAEAAPAPAPGAAPAARSAEAPQSPTEDLFARKCGSCHTVGKGKRVGPDLKDVHKRRSRAWLEGFVRTPSGMLDSDPDARNLLTEFGGVRMPDLGLTPEETKGLVDLLVRCSTEPCNLAGRFTPATAATPQDVARGRALFTGTQPLKSGGAPCLSCHVVRGQTGAVPGGLLGKDLTHVFARIGDEGLDAALANPAYPLMNRVFKDHPLDPAEVFALRAFLYRANLGSEPAAEDALSLGLFAGLGAAGVLLGLNAAWARRLTGVRKPLTERKG
;
A
#
# COMPACT_ATOMS: atom_id res chain seq x y z
N MET A 1 65.65 -1.04 -63.46
CA MET A 1 64.83 -2.03 -62.75
C MET A 1 64.57 -1.52 -61.34
N GLN A 2 63.32 -1.61 -60.87
CA GLN A 2 62.81 -1.26 -59.52
C GLN A 2 62.99 0.21 -59.10
N GLY A 3 61.97 0.99 -58.71
CA GLY A 3 60.60 0.69 -58.31
C GLY A 3 60.18 1.73 -57.25
N ARG A 4 59.97 2.98 -57.65
CA ARG A 4 59.47 4.06 -56.78
C ARG A 4 57.95 3.93 -56.68
N ARG A 5 57.45 3.52 -55.50
CA ARG A 5 56.03 3.54 -55.16
C ARG A 5 55.65 4.96 -54.75
N THR A 6 55.00 5.70 -55.64
CA THR A 6 54.25 6.93 -55.32
C THR A 6 52.87 6.54 -54.80
N ALA A 7 52.58 6.85 -53.54
CA ALA A 7 51.25 6.71 -52.97
C ALA A 7 50.37 7.88 -53.45
N THR A 8 49.36 7.55 -54.25
CA THR A 8 48.35 8.49 -54.74
C THR A 8 47.36 8.79 -53.61
N LEU A 9 47.38 10.02 -53.11
CA LEU A 9 46.36 10.58 -52.23
C LEU A 9 45.10 10.84 -53.08
N SER A 10 44.06 10.03 -52.94
CA SER A 10 42.75 10.33 -53.54
C SER A 10 41.89 11.07 -52.53
N LEU A 11 41.67 12.37 -52.80
CA LEU A 11 40.60 13.16 -52.24
C LEU A 11 39.25 12.56 -52.63
N LEU A 12 38.41 12.21 -51.65
CA LEU A 12 36.98 11.98 -51.85
C LEU A 12 36.21 13.14 -51.24
N LEU A 13 35.77 14.01 -52.14
CA LEU A 13 34.82 15.10 -51.92
C LEU A 13 33.40 14.54 -51.76
N LEU A 14 32.66 15.16 -50.84
CA LEU A 14 31.21 15.41 -50.82
C LEU A 14 30.26 14.31 -51.31
N GLY A 15 29.60 13.67 -50.33
CA GLY A 15 28.26 13.12 -50.49
C GLY A 15 27.33 13.76 -49.45
N LEU A 16 26.63 14.83 -49.85
CA LEU A 16 25.50 15.42 -49.12
C LEU A 16 24.36 14.39 -49.06
N GLY A 17 24.28 13.67 -47.95
CA GLY A 17 23.19 12.76 -47.61
C GLY A 17 21.94 13.53 -47.19
N ARG A 18 20.89 13.40 -48.02
CA ARG A 18 19.56 14.00 -47.91
C ARG A 18 18.95 13.89 -46.50
N ALA A 19 18.44 15.02 -46.03
CA ALA A 19 17.49 15.12 -44.93
C ALA A 19 16.24 14.27 -45.23
N ALA A 20 16.07 13.18 -44.49
CA ALA A 20 14.82 12.44 -44.45
C ALA A 20 13.86 13.16 -43.49
N TRP A 21 12.75 13.60 -44.06
CA TRP A 21 11.66 14.28 -43.37
C TRP A 21 11.00 13.37 -42.33
N GLY A 22 10.45 14.03 -41.31
CA GLY A 22 9.83 13.42 -40.14
C GLY A 22 8.82 12.34 -40.46
N GLN A 23 8.97 11.22 -39.76
CA GLN A 23 7.90 10.26 -39.53
C GLN A 23 7.31 10.59 -38.16
N SER A 24 6.11 11.18 -38.18
CA SER A 24 5.26 11.32 -37.00
C SER A 24 5.07 9.95 -36.35
N PRO A 25 5.15 9.82 -35.01
CA PRO A 25 4.67 8.62 -34.36
C PRO A 25 3.18 8.47 -34.67
N GLY A 26 2.83 7.34 -35.28
CA GLY A 26 1.46 6.98 -35.59
C GLY A 26 0.60 7.09 -34.33
N ALA A 27 -0.56 7.71 -34.50
CA ALA A 27 -1.62 7.70 -33.51
C ALA A 27 -1.86 6.26 -33.06
N ALA A 28 -1.67 6.01 -31.77
CA ALA A 28 -2.15 4.80 -31.13
C ALA A 28 -3.66 4.74 -31.39
N GLU A 29 -4.09 3.72 -32.12
CA GLU A 29 -5.49 3.43 -32.35
C GLU A 29 -6.15 3.27 -30.98
N ALA A 30 -7.03 4.21 -30.64
CA ALA A 30 -7.76 4.19 -29.40
C ALA A 30 -8.59 2.90 -29.34
N ALA A 31 -8.36 2.10 -28.31
CA ALA A 31 -9.20 0.94 -28.02
C ALA A 31 -10.67 1.38 -27.97
N PRO A 32 -11.60 0.63 -28.59
CA PRO A 32 -13.00 1.03 -28.64
C PRO A 32 -13.57 1.17 -27.24
N ALA A 33 -14.30 2.27 -27.01
CA ALA A 33 -15.06 2.50 -25.80
C ALA A 33 -16.01 1.31 -25.55
N PRO A 34 -16.15 0.83 -24.30
CA PRO A 34 -17.08 -0.26 -24.01
C PRO A 34 -18.51 0.18 -24.36
N ALA A 35 -19.22 -0.69 -25.07
CA ALA A 35 -20.59 -0.45 -25.52
C ALA A 35 -21.52 -0.13 -24.32
N PRO A 36 -22.44 0.84 -24.46
CA PRO A 36 -23.44 1.10 -23.42
C PRO A 36 -24.43 -0.06 -23.41
N GLY A 37 -24.36 -0.93 -22.40
CA GLY A 37 -25.33 -2.01 -22.23
C GLY A 37 -24.83 -3.33 -21.66
N ALA A 38 -23.58 -3.42 -21.16
CA ALA A 38 -23.23 -4.55 -20.30
C ALA A 38 -23.94 -4.38 -18.95
N ALA A 39 -25.11 -5.02 -18.81
CA ALA A 39 -25.79 -5.14 -17.54
C ALA A 39 -24.80 -5.70 -16.50
N PRO A 40 -24.73 -5.14 -15.28
CA PRO A 40 -23.86 -5.68 -14.25
C PRO A 40 -24.24 -7.14 -14.02
N ALA A 41 -23.22 -8.02 -14.05
CA ALA A 41 -23.35 -9.41 -13.64
C ALA A 41 -24.18 -9.46 -12.36
N ALA A 42 -25.25 -10.26 -12.39
CA ALA A 42 -26.24 -10.34 -11.33
C ALA A 42 -25.55 -10.45 -9.97
N ARG A 43 -25.67 -9.39 -9.17
CA ARG A 43 -25.29 -9.41 -7.76
C ARG A 43 -26.15 -10.50 -7.12
N SER A 44 -25.51 -11.55 -6.60
CA SER A 44 -26.20 -12.53 -5.78
C SER A 44 -27.02 -11.80 -4.73
N ALA A 45 -28.32 -12.08 -4.68
CA ALA A 45 -29.24 -11.50 -3.72
C ALA A 45 -28.94 -12.08 -2.34
N GLU A 46 -27.91 -11.54 -1.69
CA GLU A 46 -27.57 -11.78 -0.30
C GLU A 46 -28.70 -11.20 0.58
N ALA A 47 -29.07 -11.92 1.65
CA ALA A 47 -30.05 -11.44 2.62
C ALA A 47 -29.69 -10.03 3.14
N PRO A 48 -30.67 -9.19 3.52
CA PRO A 48 -30.38 -7.91 4.15
C PRO A 48 -29.60 -8.15 5.45
N GLN A 49 -28.37 -7.63 5.53
CA GLN A 49 -27.59 -7.67 6.76
C GLN A 49 -28.29 -6.84 7.82
N SER A 50 -28.43 -7.41 9.02
CA SER A 50 -28.97 -6.71 10.17
C SER A 50 -28.02 -5.58 10.62
N PRO A 51 -28.54 -4.52 11.27
CA PRO A 51 -27.70 -3.45 11.81
C PRO A 51 -26.59 -3.94 12.74
N THR A 52 -26.83 -5.03 13.48
CA THR A 52 -25.83 -5.63 14.39
C THR A 52 -24.73 -6.38 13.65
N GLU A 53 -25.03 -7.05 12.53
CA GLU A 53 -24.01 -7.69 11.69
C GLU A 53 -23.11 -6.64 11.02
N ASP A 54 -23.70 -5.55 10.54
CA ASP A 54 -22.97 -4.40 9.99
C ASP A 54 -22.11 -3.72 11.07
N LEU A 55 -22.63 -3.57 12.29
CA LEU A 55 -21.84 -3.10 13.43
C LEU A 55 -20.66 -4.03 13.73
N PHE A 56 -20.89 -5.35 13.75
CA PHE A 56 -19.82 -6.33 13.95
C PHE A 56 -18.74 -6.22 12.86
N ALA A 57 -19.14 -6.19 11.59
CA ALA A 57 -18.22 -6.07 10.46
C ALA A 57 -17.33 -4.83 10.63
N ARG A 58 -17.93 -3.68 10.96
CA ARG A 58 -17.22 -2.41 11.11
C ARG A 58 -16.36 -2.28 12.37
N LYS A 59 -16.71 -2.91 13.48
CA LYS A 59 -16.08 -2.67 14.79
C LYS A 59 -15.25 -3.85 15.28
N CYS A 60 -15.61 -5.07 14.88
CA CYS A 60 -15.01 -6.31 15.37
C CYS A 60 -14.28 -7.07 14.23
N GLY A 61 -14.80 -6.96 13.01
CA GLY A 61 -14.40 -7.78 11.85
C GLY A 61 -12.96 -7.61 11.38
N SER A 62 -12.25 -6.54 11.76
CA SER A 62 -10.82 -6.39 11.46
C SER A 62 -9.92 -7.30 12.30
N CYS A 63 -10.34 -7.61 13.53
CA CYS A 63 -9.54 -8.34 14.50
C CYS A 63 -10.09 -9.73 14.81
N HIS A 64 -11.42 -9.89 14.75
CA HIS A 64 -12.13 -11.10 15.15
C HIS A 64 -12.90 -11.73 14.00
N THR A 65 -13.07 -13.04 14.14
CA THR A 65 -13.83 -13.93 13.27
C THR A 65 -14.85 -14.69 14.11
N VAL A 66 -15.83 -15.31 13.46
CA VAL A 66 -16.73 -16.30 14.09
C VAL A 66 -16.67 -17.57 13.26
N GLY A 67 -15.98 -18.58 13.76
CA GLY A 67 -15.86 -19.90 13.13
C GLY A 67 -14.87 -19.96 11.96
N LYS A 68 -14.05 -18.93 11.76
CA LYS A 68 -13.03 -18.88 10.69
C LYS A 68 -11.58 -18.97 11.23
N GLY A 69 -11.42 -19.21 12.53
CA GLY A 69 -10.13 -19.35 13.20
C GLY A 69 -9.55 -18.03 13.70
N LYS A 70 -8.46 -18.09 14.48
CA LYS A 70 -7.83 -16.91 15.10
C LYS A 70 -7.34 -15.93 14.01
N ARG A 71 -7.38 -14.62 14.31
CA ARG A 71 -6.82 -13.57 13.46
C ARG A 71 -5.87 -12.67 14.27
N VAL A 72 -6.28 -11.43 14.57
CA VAL A 72 -5.54 -10.56 15.50
C VAL A 72 -5.95 -10.90 16.92
N GLY A 73 -7.25 -11.08 17.14
CA GLY A 73 -7.81 -11.60 18.38
C GLY A 73 -8.29 -13.06 18.24
N PRO A 74 -8.86 -13.62 19.32
CA PRO A 74 -9.48 -14.94 19.31
C PRO A 74 -10.65 -15.03 18.34
N ASP A 75 -10.90 -16.25 17.85
CA ASP A 75 -12.17 -16.59 17.21
C ASP A 75 -13.29 -16.61 18.26
N LEU A 76 -14.42 -15.99 17.92
CA LEU A 76 -15.53 -15.76 18.84
C LEU A 76 -16.62 -16.83 18.76
N LYS A 77 -16.47 -17.85 17.90
CA LYS A 77 -17.40 -18.99 17.88
C LYS A 77 -17.42 -19.67 19.24
N ASP A 78 -18.63 -19.96 19.70
CA ASP A 78 -18.91 -20.61 20.97
C ASP A 78 -18.36 -19.89 22.21
N VAL A 79 -18.05 -18.59 22.12
CA VAL A 79 -17.45 -17.84 23.24
C VAL A 79 -18.38 -17.80 24.46
N HIS A 80 -19.69 -17.85 24.24
CA HIS A 80 -20.74 -17.94 25.27
C HIS A 80 -20.71 -19.26 26.06
N LYS A 81 -20.05 -20.31 25.55
CA LYS A 81 -19.83 -21.57 26.29
C LYS A 81 -18.60 -21.48 27.21
N ARG A 82 -17.69 -20.55 26.93
CA ARG A 82 -16.41 -20.37 27.65
C ARG A 82 -16.47 -19.26 28.70
N ARG A 83 -17.35 -18.28 28.51
CA ARG A 83 -17.46 -17.07 29.35
C ARG A 83 -18.93 -16.76 29.62
N SER A 84 -19.19 -16.25 30.83
CA SER A 84 -20.54 -15.82 31.20
C SER A 84 -20.97 -14.62 30.36
N ARG A 85 -22.28 -14.44 30.20
CA ARG A 85 -22.84 -13.28 29.49
C ARG A 85 -22.37 -11.96 30.09
N ALA A 86 -22.37 -11.84 31.42
CA ALA A 86 -21.91 -10.64 32.12
C ALA A 86 -20.42 -10.33 31.82
N TRP A 87 -19.57 -11.37 31.76
CA TRP A 87 -18.16 -11.20 31.40
C TRP A 87 -18.01 -10.73 29.95
N LEU A 88 -18.78 -11.33 29.02
CA LEU A 88 -18.75 -10.95 27.60
C LEU A 88 -19.22 -9.50 27.38
N GLU A 89 -20.32 -9.11 28.00
CA GLU A 89 -20.82 -7.74 27.90
C GLU A 89 -19.85 -6.73 28.55
N GLY A 90 -19.22 -7.09 29.67
CA GLY A 90 -18.17 -6.29 30.29
C GLY A 90 -16.94 -6.11 29.40
N PHE A 91 -16.47 -7.21 28.80
CA PHE A 91 -15.31 -7.18 27.90
C PHE A 91 -15.59 -6.46 26.60
N VAL A 92 -16.76 -6.64 25.98
CA VAL A 92 -17.12 -5.95 24.73
C VAL A 92 -17.27 -4.45 24.94
N ARG A 93 -17.84 -4.02 26.08
CA ARG A 93 -18.12 -2.60 26.36
C ARG A 93 -16.88 -1.83 26.82
N THR A 94 -16.08 -2.44 27.71
CA THR A 94 -14.87 -1.81 28.28
C THR A 94 -13.69 -2.78 28.30
N PRO A 95 -13.16 -3.19 27.13
CA PRO A 95 -12.04 -4.11 27.06
C PRO A 95 -10.82 -3.63 27.84
N SER A 96 -10.50 -2.32 27.82
CA SER A 96 -9.32 -1.80 28.53
C SER A 96 -9.38 -2.05 30.04
N GLY A 97 -10.51 -1.74 30.66
CA GLY A 97 -10.74 -1.94 32.09
C GLY A 97 -10.71 -3.43 32.47
N MET A 98 -11.26 -4.30 31.62
CA MET A 98 -11.16 -5.75 31.81
C MET A 98 -9.72 -6.23 31.71
N LEU A 99 -8.97 -5.79 30.69
CA LEU A 99 -7.56 -6.13 30.51
C LEU A 99 -6.67 -5.67 31.67
N ASP A 100 -7.06 -4.63 32.41
CA ASP A 100 -6.28 -4.13 33.53
C ASP A 100 -6.65 -4.79 34.87
N SER A 101 -7.89 -5.24 35.03
CA SER A 101 -8.42 -5.73 36.31
C SER A 101 -8.71 -7.23 36.36
N ASP A 102 -9.08 -7.87 35.25
CA ASP A 102 -9.52 -9.26 35.19
C ASP A 102 -8.32 -10.19 34.86
N PRO A 103 -8.01 -11.21 35.70
CA PRO A 103 -6.90 -12.14 35.44
C PRO A 103 -7.04 -12.94 34.15
N ASP A 104 -8.26 -13.35 33.77
CA ASP A 104 -8.52 -14.10 32.54
C ASP A 104 -8.29 -13.23 31.31
N ALA A 105 -8.70 -11.96 31.37
CA ALA A 105 -8.43 -10.97 30.35
C ALA A 105 -6.92 -10.73 30.16
N ARG A 106 -6.14 -10.65 31.25
CA ARG A 106 -4.68 -10.53 31.19
C ARG A 106 -3.99 -11.76 30.60
N ASN A 107 -4.51 -12.94 30.90
CA ASN A 107 -4.02 -14.18 30.30
C ASN A 107 -4.26 -14.19 28.78
N LEU A 108 -5.46 -13.78 28.35
CA LEU A 108 -5.77 -13.62 26.92
C LEU A 108 -4.86 -12.59 26.27
N LEU A 109 -4.58 -11.46 26.92
CA LEU A 109 -3.65 -10.45 26.38
C LEU A 109 -2.28 -11.05 26.06
N THR A 110 -1.79 -11.91 26.94
CA THR A 110 -0.50 -12.60 26.78
C THR A 110 -0.57 -13.62 25.64
N GLU A 111 -1.64 -14.43 25.58
CA GLU A 111 -1.85 -15.42 24.50
C GLU A 111 -1.90 -14.77 23.11
N PHE A 112 -2.48 -13.58 23.01
CA PHE A 112 -2.66 -12.84 21.75
C PHE A 112 -1.58 -11.76 21.54
N GLY A 113 -0.36 -12.00 22.03
CA GLY A 113 0.84 -11.23 21.68
C GLY A 113 0.84 -9.79 22.18
N GLY A 114 0.13 -9.50 23.27
CA GLY A 114 0.04 -8.17 23.87
C GLY A 114 -0.83 -7.18 23.09
N VAL A 115 -1.57 -7.63 22.07
CA VAL A 115 -2.46 -6.75 21.31
C VAL A 115 -3.70 -6.43 22.15
N ARG A 116 -3.73 -5.23 22.73
CA ARG A 116 -4.85 -4.75 23.52
C ARG A 116 -6.05 -4.43 22.63
N MET A 117 -7.21 -5.01 22.94
CA MET A 117 -8.48 -4.60 22.34
C MET A 117 -8.81 -3.16 22.80
N PRO A 118 -9.04 -2.21 21.88
CA PRO A 118 -9.35 -0.83 22.24
C PRO A 118 -10.81 -0.68 22.67
N ASP A 119 -11.11 0.35 23.46
CA ASP A 119 -12.49 0.70 23.78
C ASP A 119 -13.16 1.32 22.54
N LEU A 120 -14.22 0.69 22.07
CA LEU A 120 -14.88 1.03 20.79
C LEU A 120 -16.04 2.03 20.95
N GLY A 121 -16.35 2.43 22.18
CA GLY A 121 -17.41 3.38 22.50
C GLY A 121 -18.83 2.83 22.27
N LEU A 122 -19.03 1.54 22.52
CA LEU A 122 -20.32 0.87 22.30
C LEU A 122 -21.34 1.25 23.39
N THR A 123 -22.58 1.48 22.97
CA THR A 123 -23.72 1.63 23.88
C THR A 123 -24.06 0.29 24.57
N PRO A 124 -24.78 0.30 25.70
CA PRO A 124 -25.27 -0.92 26.34
C PRO A 124 -26.10 -1.80 25.40
N GLU A 125 -26.96 -1.19 24.58
CA GLU A 125 -27.84 -1.86 23.63
C GLU A 125 -27.03 -2.52 22.50
N GLU A 126 -26.06 -1.82 21.94
CA GLU A 126 -25.13 -2.36 20.93
C GLU A 126 -24.31 -3.52 21.50
N THR A 127 -23.80 -3.37 22.73
CA THR A 127 -23.04 -4.41 23.42
C THR A 127 -23.86 -5.68 23.57
N LYS A 128 -25.09 -5.54 24.09
CA LYS A 128 -26.03 -6.66 24.25
C LYS A 128 -26.33 -7.32 22.89
N GLY A 129 -26.63 -6.51 21.88
CA GLY A 129 -26.90 -6.96 20.53
C GLY A 129 -25.74 -7.76 19.93
N LEU A 130 -24.50 -7.28 20.09
CA LEU A 130 -23.30 -7.98 19.63
C LEU A 130 -23.10 -9.31 20.35
N VAL A 131 -23.28 -9.36 21.68
CA VAL A 131 -23.17 -10.63 22.42
C VAL A 131 -24.25 -11.62 21.98
N ASP A 132 -25.50 -11.17 21.79
CA ASP A 132 -26.57 -12.02 21.27
C ASP A 132 -26.28 -12.50 19.85
N LEU A 133 -25.67 -11.66 19.00
CA LEU A 133 -25.21 -12.04 17.67
C LEU A 133 -24.16 -13.15 17.75
N LEU A 134 -23.17 -13.05 18.64
CA LEU A 134 -22.15 -14.10 18.81
C LEU A 134 -22.75 -15.45 19.22
N VAL A 135 -23.77 -15.44 20.07
CA VAL A 135 -24.50 -16.67 20.45
C VAL A 135 -25.17 -17.28 19.22
N ARG A 136 -25.97 -16.50 18.49
CA ARG A 136 -26.68 -16.98 17.28
C ARG A 136 -25.71 -17.50 16.22
N CYS A 137 -24.67 -16.72 15.90
CA CYS A 137 -23.69 -17.08 14.87
C CYS A 137 -22.78 -18.26 15.25
N SER A 138 -22.85 -18.73 16.51
CA SER A 138 -22.17 -19.97 16.89
C SER A 138 -22.93 -21.22 16.46
N THR A 139 -24.26 -21.12 16.29
CA THR A 139 -25.16 -22.23 15.95
C THR A 139 -25.78 -22.11 14.57
N GLU A 140 -25.86 -20.90 14.03
CA GLU A 140 -26.51 -20.59 12.75
C GLU A 140 -25.53 -19.90 11.79
N PRO A 141 -25.71 -20.05 10.46
CA PRO A 141 -24.94 -19.30 9.48
C PRO A 141 -25.15 -17.78 9.65
N CYS A 142 -24.06 -17.02 9.73
CA CYS A 142 -24.10 -15.56 9.74
C CYS A 142 -23.18 -14.99 8.67
N ASN A 143 -23.66 -13.96 7.96
CA ASN A 143 -22.81 -13.17 7.08
C ASN A 143 -22.30 -11.94 7.84
N LEU A 144 -21.16 -12.12 8.53
CA LEU A 144 -20.47 -11.07 9.29
C LEU A 144 -19.46 -10.27 8.46
N ALA A 145 -19.35 -10.57 7.17
CA ALA A 145 -18.32 -10.02 6.31
C ALA A 145 -18.72 -8.63 5.73
N GLY A 146 -19.95 -8.18 5.96
CA GLY A 146 -20.48 -7.00 5.27
C GLY A 146 -20.84 -7.30 3.81
N ARG A 147 -21.35 -6.29 3.10
CA ARG A 147 -21.48 -6.28 1.65
C ARG A 147 -20.18 -5.71 1.08
N PHE A 148 -19.34 -6.54 0.46
CA PHE A 148 -18.11 -6.06 -0.17
C PHE A 148 -17.73 -6.85 -1.42
N THR A 149 -16.94 -6.24 -2.30
CA THR A 149 -16.40 -6.88 -3.51
C THR A 149 -15.02 -7.45 -3.21
N PRO A 150 -14.78 -8.77 -3.40
CA PRO A 150 -13.49 -9.37 -3.11
C PRO A 150 -12.33 -8.71 -3.86
N ALA A 151 -11.18 -8.54 -3.22
CA ALA A 151 -9.99 -7.97 -3.86
C ALA A 151 -9.47 -8.82 -5.03
N THR A 152 -9.83 -10.11 -5.07
CA THR A 152 -9.55 -11.00 -6.21
C THR A 152 -10.31 -10.62 -7.49
N ALA A 153 -11.39 -9.85 -7.37
CA ALA A 153 -12.15 -9.33 -8.51
C ALA A 153 -11.60 -7.99 -9.05
N ALA A 154 -10.53 -7.46 -8.44
CA ALA A 154 -9.96 -6.18 -8.84
C ALA A 154 -9.26 -6.24 -10.21
N THR A 155 -9.42 -5.17 -10.98
CA THR A 155 -8.73 -4.96 -12.25
C THR A 155 -7.32 -4.38 -12.02
N PRO A 156 -6.41 -4.44 -13.00
CA PRO A 156 -5.13 -3.74 -12.93
C PRO A 156 -5.28 -2.23 -12.69
N GLN A 157 -6.35 -1.62 -13.21
CA GLN A 157 -6.67 -0.21 -13.00
C GLN A 157 -7.02 0.08 -11.53
N ASP A 158 -7.76 -0.82 -10.86
CA ASP A 158 -8.08 -0.68 -9.44
C ASP A 158 -6.82 -0.76 -8.56
N VAL A 159 -5.90 -1.68 -8.89
CA VAL A 159 -4.60 -1.81 -8.22
C VAL A 159 -3.76 -0.55 -8.42
N ALA A 160 -3.71 -0.01 -9.64
CA ALA A 160 -2.97 1.21 -9.94
C ALA A 160 -3.54 2.42 -9.20
N ARG A 161 -4.87 2.55 -9.16
CA ARG A 161 -5.56 3.57 -8.37
C ARG A 161 -5.25 3.43 -6.88
N GLY A 162 -5.31 2.21 -6.34
CA GLY A 162 -4.98 1.93 -4.95
C GLY A 162 -3.56 2.35 -4.59
N ARG A 163 -2.60 2.08 -5.47
CA ARG A 163 -1.22 2.55 -5.32
C ARG A 163 -1.15 4.08 -5.29
N ALA A 164 -1.85 4.76 -6.20
CA ALA A 164 -1.84 6.22 -6.28
C ALA A 164 -2.43 6.89 -5.02
N LEU A 165 -3.52 6.32 -4.48
CA LEU A 165 -4.12 6.77 -3.22
C LEU A 165 -3.17 6.50 -2.04
N PHE A 166 -2.51 5.32 -2.02
CA PHE A 166 -1.56 4.95 -0.98
C PHE A 166 -0.36 5.90 -0.94
N THR A 167 0.24 6.18 -2.10
CA THR A 167 1.43 7.05 -2.22
C THR A 167 1.10 8.54 -2.15
N GLY A 168 -0.18 8.91 -2.33
CA GLY A 168 -0.62 10.30 -2.35
C GLY A 168 -0.41 11.02 -3.67
N THR A 169 -0.08 10.31 -4.75
CA THR A 169 -0.09 10.90 -6.10
C THR A 169 -1.51 11.21 -6.56
N GLN A 170 -2.50 10.47 -6.02
CA GLN A 170 -3.90 10.84 -6.07
C GLN A 170 -4.38 11.19 -4.64
N PRO A 171 -4.99 12.36 -4.43
CA PRO A 171 -5.54 12.73 -3.12
C PRO A 171 -6.79 11.90 -2.79
N LEU A 172 -6.98 11.62 -1.51
CA LEU A 172 -8.21 11.05 -0.97
C LEU A 172 -9.35 12.07 -1.09
N LYS A 173 -10.55 11.59 -1.43
CA LYS A 173 -11.75 12.43 -1.65
C LYS A 173 -12.12 13.28 -0.44
N SER A 174 -11.98 12.71 0.76
CA SER A 174 -12.27 13.40 2.01
C SER A 174 -11.08 14.21 2.57
N GLY A 175 -9.96 14.31 1.83
CA GLY A 175 -8.80 15.12 2.24
C GLY A 175 -7.88 14.49 3.29
N GLY A 176 -7.99 13.17 3.54
CA GLY A 176 -7.10 12.46 4.45
C GLY A 176 -5.64 12.41 3.98
N ALA A 177 -4.71 12.21 4.93
CA ALA A 177 -3.30 12.03 4.61
C ALA A 177 -3.06 10.73 3.81
N PRO A 178 -2.11 10.71 2.85
CA PRO A 178 -1.78 9.49 2.13
C PRO A 178 -1.15 8.45 3.05
N CYS A 179 -1.47 7.18 2.84
CA CYS A 179 -1.01 6.10 3.71
C CYS A 179 0.52 6.01 3.80
N LEU A 180 1.22 6.33 2.71
CA LEU A 180 2.68 6.33 2.61
C LEU A 180 3.35 7.26 3.62
N SER A 181 2.67 8.29 4.13
CA SER A 181 3.27 9.19 5.13
C SER A 181 3.66 8.48 6.42
N CYS A 182 2.99 7.37 6.74
CA CYS A 182 3.23 6.61 7.96
C CYS A 182 3.49 5.13 7.70
N HIS A 183 2.97 4.56 6.62
CA HIS A 183 3.10 3.15 6.31
C HIS A 183 3.99 2.92 5.10
N VAL A 184 4.64 1.77 5.06
CA VAL A 184 5.42 1.31 3.91
C VAL A 184 4.75 0.09 3.28
N VAL A 185 4.88 -0.03 1.96
CA VAL A 185 4.67 -1.26 1.20
C VAL A 185 5.92 -1.47 0.36
N ARG A 186 6.69 -2.49 0.71
CA ARG A 186 8.00 -2.78 0.13
C ARG A 186 7.88 -3.21 -1.33
N GLY A 187 8.79 -2.73 -2.16
CA GLY A 187 8.83 -3.05 -3.59
C GLY A 187 7.71 -2.43 -4.43
N GLN A 188 6.81 -1.63 -3.84
CA GLN A 188 5.61 -1.16 -4.55
C GLN A 188 5.43 0.37 -4.53
N THR A 189 6.30 1.10 -3.82
CA THR A 189 6.17 2.56 -3.59
C THR A 189 7.28 3.39 -4.26
N GLY A 190 8.04 2.78 -5.19
CA GLY A 190 9.12 3.44 -5.92
C GLY A 190 10.37 3.72 -5.07
N ALA A 191 11.14 4.75 -5.43
CA ALA A 191 12.37 5.14 -4.74
C ALA A 191 12.16 5.89 -3.41
N VAL A 192 10.91 6.16 -3.01
CA VAL A 192 10.59 6.83 -1.75
C VAL A 192 10.39 5.78 -0.67
N PRO A 193 11.29 5.66 0.32
CA PRO A 193 11.02 4.85 1.48
C PRO A 193 9.85 5.51 2.22
N GLY A 194 8.70 4.82 2.24
CA GLY A 194 7.53 5.27 2.97
C GLY A 194 7.79 5.50 4.46
N GLY A 195 6.78 5.99 5.16
CA GLY A 195 6.85 6.18 6.60
C GLY A 195 7.09 4.87 7.34
N LEU A 196 7.93 4.93 8.37
CA LEU A 196 8.18 3.83 9.31
C LEU A 196 7.50 4.06 10.67
N LEU A 197 6.66 5.10 10.77
CA LEU A 197 5.91 5.39 11.99
C LEU A 197 4.80 4.35 12.24
N GLY A 198 4.18 3.88 11.16
CA GLY A 198 3.18 2.82 11.14
C GLY A 198 3.79 1.46 10.81
N LYS A 199 2.99 0.41 10.97
CA LYS A 199 3.39 -0.95 10.60
C LYS A 199 3.61 -1.08 9.09
N ASP A 200 4.56 -1.92 8.70
CA ASP A 200 4.68 -2.37 7.30
C ASP A 200 3.39 -3.09 6.87
N LEU A 201 2.80 -2.65 5.76
CA LEU A 201 1.55 -3.16 5.22
C LEU A 201 1.75 -4.15 4.06
N THR A 202 2.99 -4.46 3.66
CA THR A 202 3.31 -5.39 2.56
C THR A 202 2.54 -6.71 2.65
N HIS A 203 2.47 -7.30 3.84
CA HIS A 203 1.76 -8.56 4.09
C HIS A 203 0.51 -8.37 4.97
N VAL A 204 -0.11 -7.19 4.94
CA VAL A 204 -1.33 -6.96 5.73
C VAL A 204 -2.47 -7.88 5.29
N PHE A 205 -2.60 -8.13 3.99
CA PHE A 205 -3.64 -9.00 3.46
C PHE A 205 -3.55 -10.43 4.01
N ALA A 206 -2.35 -11.03 4.06
CA ALA A 206 -2.17 -12.35 4.67
C ALA A 206 -2.51 -12.37 6.18
N ARG A 207 -2.30 -11.26 6.90
CA ARG A 207 -2.53 -11.19 8.35
C ARG A 207 -4.00 -11.08 8.74
N ILE A 208 -4.77 -10.25 8.02
CA ILE A 208 -6.17 -9.95 8.42
C ILE A 208 -7.21 -10.39 7.38
N GLY A 209 -6.77 -10.85 6.21
CA GLY A 209 -7.64 -11.26 5.12
C GLY A 209 -8.37 -10.07 4.49
N ASP A 210 -9.16 -10.38 3.47
CA ASP A 210 -9.86 -9.37 2.70
C ASP A 210 -10.92 -8.64 3.54
N GLU A 211 -11.80 -9.41 4.19
CA GLU A 211 -12.85 -8.91 5.08
C GLU A 211 -12.29 -8.02 6.20
N GLY A 212 -11.21 -8.47 6.84
CA GLY A 212 -10.61 -7.72 7.94
C GLY A 212 -9.94 -6.43 7.47
N LEU A 213 -9.36 -6.44 6.27
CA LEU A 213 -8.75 -5.26 5.66
C LEU A 213 -9.81 -4.24 5.19
N ASP A 214 -10.98 -4.70 4.76
CA ASP A 214 -12.12 -3.83 4.43
C ASP A 214 -12.54 -3.03 5.65
N ALA A 215 -12.82 -3.75 6.74
CA ALA A 215 -13.21 -3.16 8.00
C ALA A 215 -12.13 -2.21 8.53
N ALA A 216 -10.85 -2.60 8.44
CA ALA A 216 -9.74 -1.79 8.93
C ALA A 216 -9.56 -0.47 8.16
N LEU A 217 -9.83 -0.46 6.84
CA LEU A 217 -9.74 0.74 6.01
C LEU A 217 -11.01 1.60 6.14
N ALA A 218 -12.20 1.00 6.10
CA ALA A 218 -13.47 1.71 6.18
C ALA A 218 -13.71 2.32 7.56
N ASN A 219 -13.30 1.63 8.63
CA ASN A 219 -13.49 2.07 10.00
C ASN A 219 -12.32 1.62 10.90
N PRO A 220 -11.18 2.31 10.85
CA PRO A 220 -10.00 1.92 11.61
C PRO A 220 -10.30 1.92 13.11
N ALA A 221 -10.27 0.73 13.71
CA ALA A 221 -10.43 0.55 15.16
C ALA A 221 -9.12 0.82 15.93
N TYR A 222 -8.00 1.04 15.24
CA TYR A 222 -6.71 1.35 15.86
C TYR A 222 -6.68 2.81 16.34
N PRO A 223 -6.35 3.11 17.61
CA PRO A 223 -6.52 4.46 18.18
C PRO A 223 -5.89 5.61 17.39
N LEU A 224 -4.68 5.42 16.84
CA LEU A 224 -4.03 6.46 16.03
C LEU A 224 -4.74 6.65 14.69
N MET A 225 -4.97 5.57 13.95
CA MET A 225 -5.63 5.64 12.64
C MET A 225 -7.08 6.11 12.73
N ASN A 226 -7.78 5.71 13.80
CA ASN A 226 -9.12 6.20 14.10
C ASN A 226 -9.13 7.73 14.20
N ARG A 227 -8.22 8.31 14.99
CA ARG A 227 -8.13 9.77 15.16
C ARG A 227 -7.76 10.48 13.85
N VAL A 228 -6.86 9.93 13.06
CA VAL A 228 -6.41 10.53 11.79
C VAL A 228 -7.53 10.57 10.75
N PHE A 229 -8.33 9.51 10.64
CA PHE A 229 -9.35 9.36 9.58
C PHE A 229 -10.79 9.62 10.06
N LYS A 230 -11.01 9.91 11.35
CA LYS A 230 -12.35 10.18 11.91
C LYS A 230 -13.11 11.24 11.11
N ASP A 231 -12.43 12.35 10.80
CA ASP A 231 -13.03 13.49 10.08
C ASP A 231 -12.76 13.44 8.57
N HIS A 232 -12.05 12.40 8.11
CA HIS A 232 -11.66 12.18 6.72
C HIS A 232 -11.95 10.74 6.28
N PRO A 233 -13.21 10.27 6.33
CA PRO A 233 -13.55 8.89 6.02
C PRO A 233 -13.22 8.54 4.57
N LEU A 234 -12.74 7.32 4.34
CA LEU A 234 -12.47 6.81 3.00
C LEU A 234 -13.77 6.51 2.25
N ASP A 235 -13.82 6.87 0.96
CA ASP A 235 -14.92 6.47 0.09
C ASP A 235 -14.89 4.95 -0.15
N PRO A 236 -16.03 4.24 -0.25
CA PRO A 236 -16.05 2.79 -0.50
C PRO A 236 -15.23 2.36 -1.73
N ALA A 237 -15.20 3.18 -2.78
CA ALA A 237 -14.38 2.89 -3.96
C ALA A 237 -12.87 3.05 -3.69
N GLU A 238 -12.49 3.97 -2.79
CA GLU A 238 -11.10 4.14 -2.34
C GLU A 238 -10.67 2.98 -1.45
N VAL A 239 -11.54 2.52 -0.54
CA VAL A 239 -11.32 1.33 0.28
C VAL A 239 -11.04 0.11 -0.60
N PHE A 240 -11.88 -0.12 -1.61
CA PHE A 240 -11.69 -1.23 -2.55
C PHE A 240 -10.37 -1.14 -3.31
N ALA A 241 -10.03 0.04 -3.86
CA ALA A 241 -8.79 0.23 -4.59
C ALA A 241 -7.55 0.02 -3.70
N LEU A 242 -7.52 0.59 -2.49
CA LEU A 242 -6.45 0.40 -1.52
C LEU A 242 -6.29 -1.07 -1.12
N ARG A 243 -7.39 -1.79 -0.90
CA ARG A 243 -7.40 -3.25 -0.67
C ARG A 243 -6.81 -4.02 -1.84
N ALA A 244 -7.21 -3.71 -3.06
CA ALA A 244 -6.69 -4.35 -4.27
C ALA A 244 -5.17 -4.18 -4.40
N PHE A 245 -4.68 -2.97 -4.11
CA PHE A 245 -3.25 -2.70 -4.06
C PHE A 245 -2.51 -3.52 -3.00
N LEU A 246 -3.03 -3.55 -1.77
CA LEU A 246 -2.43 -4.30 -0.66
C LEU A 246 -2.52 -5.82 -0.86
N TYR A 247 -3.57 -6.31 -1.51
CA TYR A 247 -3.67 -7.69 -1.97
C TYR A 247 -2.56 -8.02 -2.97
N ARG A 248 -2.36 -7.16 -3.98
CA ARG A 248 -1.30 -7.37 -4.98
C ARG A 248 0.10 -7.32 -4.36
N ALA A 249 0.33 -6.38 -3.44
CA ALA A 249 1.58 -6.28 -2.70
C ALA A 249 1.86 -7.54 -1.86
N ASN A 250 0.83 -8.12 -1.25
CA ASN A 250 0.94 -9.34 -0.47
C ASN A 250 1.38 -10.55 -1.30
N LEU A 251 0.97 -10.62 -2.58
CA LEU A 251 1.38 -11.68 -3.51
C LEU A 251 2.82 -11.55 -3.98
N GLY A 252 3.55 -10.49 -3.58
CA GLY A 252 4.95 -10.30 -3.97
C GLY A 252 5.13 -9.94 -5.43
N SER A 253 4.23 -9.12 -6.00
CA SER A 253 4.38 -8.66 -7.37
C SER A 253 5.69 -7.90 -7.59
N GLU A 254 6.26 -8.07 -8.79
CA GLU A 254 7.48 -7.41 -9.25
C GLU A 254 7.49 -5.92 -8.88
N PRO A 255 8.66 -5.36 -8.51
CA PRO A 255 8.83 -3.92 -8.48
C PRO A 255 8.39 -3.36 -9.84
N ALA A 256 7.71 -2.21 -9.84
CA ALA A 256 7.53 -1.48 -11.08
C ALA A 256 8.91 -1.35 -11.72
N ALA A 257 9.10 -2.01 -12.87
CA ALA A 257 10.35 -2.01 -13.61
C ALA A 257 10.51 -0.63 -14.26
N GLU A 258 10.76 0.37 -13.44
CA GLU A 258 10.92 1.75 -13.87
C GLU A 258 12.28 2.20 -13.34
N ASP A 259 13.26 2.21 -14.23
CA ASP A 259 14.35 3.20 -14.23
C ASP A 259 15.29 3.28 -13.02
N ALA A 260 15.31 2.30 -12.11
CA ALA A 260 16.32 2.24 -11.05
C ALA A 260 17.75 2.19 -11.63
N LEU A 261 17.92 1.56 -12.79
CA LEU A 261 19.19 1.54 -13.53
C LEU A 261 19.50 2.88 -14.21
N SER A 262 18.49 3.57 -14.76
CA SER A 262 18.71 4.87 -15.41
C SER A 262 19.01 5.95 -14.36
N LEU A 263 18.29 5.98 -13.23
CA LEU A 263 18.53 6.93 -12.14
C LEU A 263 19.91 6.72 -11.49
N GLY A 264 20.31 5.46 -11.28
CA GLY A 264 21.66 5.11 -10.81
C GLY A 264 22.75 5.52 -11.81
N LEU A 265 22.50 5.35 -13.11
CA LEU A 265 23.42 5.76 -14.17
C LEU A 265 23.53 7.29 -14.27
N PHE A 266 22.42 8.03 -14.21
CA PHE A 266 22.42 9.50 -14.23
C PHE A 266 23.09 10.08 -12.98
N ALA A 267 22.84 9.52 -11.79
CA ALA A 267 23.50 9.91 -10.57
C ALA A 267 25.02 9.62 -10.62
N GLY A 268 25.41 8.45 -11.14
CA GLY A 268 26.81 8.07 -11.33
C GLY A 268 27.54 8.97 -12.33
N LEU A 269 26.93 9.25 -13.48
CA LEU A 269 27.48 10.15 -14.50
C LEU A 269 27.57 11.60 -13.98
N GLY A 270 26.57 12.06 -13.22
CA GLY A 270 26.60 13.37 -12.57
C GLY A 270 27.75 13.50 -11.57
N ALA A 271 27.93 12.50 -10.68
CA ALA A 271 29.03 12.48 -9.71
C ALA A 271 30.39 12.43 -10.40
N ALA A 272 30.54 11.60 -11.45
CA ALA A 272 31.76 11.53 -12.24
C ALA A 272 32.07 12.86 -12.94
N GLY A 273 31.05 13.52 -13.50
CA GLY A 273 31.19 14.84 -14.12
C GLY A 273 31.68 15.92 -13.14
N VAL A 274 31.12 15.95 -11.92
CA VAL A 274 31.56 16.88 -10.86
C VAL A 274 33.00 16.60 -10.45
N LEU A 275 33.37 15.33 -10.24
CA LEU A 275 34.73 14.95 -9.87
C LEU A 275 35.75 15.30 -10.96
N LEU A 276 35.41 15.06 -12.23
CA LEU A 276 36.24 15.44 -13.37
C LEU A 276 36.39 16.97 -13.48
N GLY A 277 35.30 17.72 -13.27
CA GLY A 277 35.33 19.18 -13.25
C GLY A 277 36.21 19.75 -12.13
N LEU A 278 36.07 19.23 -10.91
CA LEU A 278 36.91 19.60 -9.76
C LEU A 278 38.38 19.25 -10.00
N ASN A 279 38.67 18.07 -10.55
CA ASN A 279 40.03 17.66 -10.87
C ASN A 279 40.65 18.54 -11.97
N ALA A 280 39.89 18.89 -13.01
CA ALA A 280 40.35 19.81 -14.06
C ALA A 280 40.60 21.24 -13.52
N ALA A 281 39.73 21.73 -12.65
CA ALA A 281 39.91 23.03 -11.98
C ALA A 281 41.14 23.02 -11.07
N TRP A 282 41.37 21.94 -10.32
CA TRP A 282 42.55 21.79 -9.46
C TRP A 282 43.84 21.66 -10.26
N ALA A 283 43.85 20.89 -11.36
CA ALA A 283 44.99 20.77 -12.26
C ALA A 283 45.38 22.14 -12.87
N ARG A 284 44.40 22.95 -13.28
CA ARG A 284 44.62 24.32 -13.78
C ARG A 284 45.20 25.24 -12.69
N ARG A 285 44.78 25.07 -11.43
CA ARG A 285 45.34 25.79 -10.28
C ARG A 285 46.81 25.43 -10.02
N LEU A 286 47.17 24.15 -10.12
CA LEU A 286 48.55 23.68 -9.91
C LEU A 286 49.51 24.17 -11.01
N THR A 287 49.06 24.31 -12.26
CA THR A 287 49.88 24.88 -13.34
C THR A 287 50.22 26.37 -13.12
N GLY A 288 49.33 27.13 -12.47
CA GLY A 288 49.59 28.53 -12.12
C GLY A 288 50.68 28.72 -11.06
N VAL A 289 50.80 27.77 -10.12
CA VAL A 289 51.81 27.80 -9.04
C VAL A 289 53.16 27.23 -9.51
N ARG A 290 53.16 26.30 -10.48
CA ARG A 290 54.39 25.62 -10.94
C ARG A 290 55.27 26.48 -11.86
N LYS A 291 54.68 27.38 -12.66
CA LYS A 291 55.41 28.30 -13.55
C LYS A 291 56.50 29.12 -12.83
N PRO A 292 56.21 29.83 -11.73
CA PRO A 292 57.23 30.62 -11.03
C PRO A 292 58.31 29.79 -10.31
N LEU A 293 58.09 28.49 -10.07
CA LEU A 293 59.07 27.60 -9.42
C LEU A 293 60.06 26.97 -10.41
N THR A 294 59.69 26.81 -11.68
CA THR A 294 60.59 26.31 -12.73
C THR A 294 61.37 27.41 -13.43
N GLU A 295 60.88 28.67 -13.40
CA GLU A 295 61.54 29.82 -14.01
C GLU A 295 62.64 30.46 -13.12
N ARG A 296 62.72 30.09 -11.83
CA ARG A 296 63.75 30.56 -10.87
C ARG A 296 65.00 29.65 -10.82
N LYS A 297 65.37 29.03 -11.95
CA LYS A 297 66.56 28.18 -12.07
C LYS A 297 67.46 28.51 -13.28
N GLY A 298 67.32 29.71 -13.83
CA GLY A 298 68.28 30.31 -14.78
C GLY A 298 69.12 31.36 -14.08
#